data_AF-A0A6L9MHQ4-F1
#
_entry.id   AF-A0A6L9MHQ4-F1
#
_cell.length_a   1.000
_cell.length_b   1.000
_cell.length_c   1.000
_cell.angle_alpha   90.00
_cell.angle_beta   90.00
_cell.angle_gamma   90.00
#
_symmetry.space_group_name_H-M   'P 1'
#
loop_
_entity.id
_entity.type
_entity.pdbx_description
1 polymer ?
#
loop_
_entity_poly.entity_id
_entity_poly.type
_entity_poly.pdbx_seq_one_letter_code
_entity_poly.pdbx_strand_id
1 'polypeptide(L)'
;MSLRYVAGVSLPRSGHHLIARLLGRYFGTDFLYCSFYDNPDCCRTFPCSRPEVNYSKSHDFDDEARLDVGVPLLVQYRDVVPATISDFELYLRSGKEDTKAVFEQFAMTKARMWGEFVAKWVDGDAAGERLIIAYEDLTGDPDNALRSAITFCGGDVDEDRLCSFAASERRNIVTKSGAHWVEGAGVANHRRIEEFRFYDDELFQRMRERAAQVRASRVSKAGPIDP
;
A
#
# COMPACT_ATOMS: atom_id res chain seq x y z
N MET A 1 -0.37 19.81 -19.18
CA MET A 1 -0.73 20.35 -17.86
C MET A 1 0.28 19.84 -16.85
N SER A 2 0.67 20.63 -15.85
CA SER A 2 1.56 20.12 -14.79
C SER A 2 0.72 19.31 -13.80
N LEU A 3 1.14 18.07 -13.51
CA LEU A 3 0.54 17.28 -12.43
C LEU A 3 0.73 18.00 -11.10
N ARG A 4 -0.26 17.89 -10.20
CA ARG A 4 -0.10 18.37 -8.83
C ARG A 4 0.72 17.36 -8.01
N TYR A 5 1.39 17.84 -6.97
CA TYR A 5 2.06 16.95 -6.03
C TYR A 5 1.04 16.17 -5.18
N VAL A 6 1.28 14.86 -5.04
CA VAL A 6 0.51 13.96 -4.18
C VAL A 6 1.47 13.20 -3.27
N ALA A 7 1.24 13.28 -1.96
CA ALA A 7 1.96 12.49 -0.98
C ALA A 7 1.35 11.09 -0.90
N GLY A 8 2.14 10.04 -1.16
CA GLY A 8 1.69 8.66 -1.08
C GLY A 8 2.14 7.99 0.22
N VAL A 9 1.20 7.48 1.00
CA VAL A 9 1.49 6.61 2.15
C VAL A 9 0.94 5.21 1.89
N SER A 10 1.69 4.19 2.27
CA SER A 10 1.22 2.82 2.11
C SER A 10 1.71 1.89 3.19
N LEU A 11 0.90 0.92 3.60
CA LEU A 11 1.42 -0.21 4.35
C LEU A 11 2.24 -1.09 3.38
N PRO A 12 3.37 -1.72 3.79
CA PRO A 12 4.09 -2.65 2.95
C PRO A 12 3.17 -3.68 2.29
N ARG A 13 3.47 -4.00 1.02
CA ARG A 13 2.72 -4.99 0.22
C ARG A 13 1.27 -4.62 -0.12
N SER A 14 0.92 -3.34 -0.04
CA SER A 14 -0.41 -2.80 -0.41
C SER A 14 -0.51 -2.24 -1.83
N GLY A 15 0.41 -2.62 -2.72
CA GLY A 15 0.32 -2.24 -4.14
C GLY A 15 0.87 -0.86 -4.51
N HIS A 16 1.70 -0.24 -3.67
CA HIS A 16 2.26 1.08 -4.00
C HIS A 16 3.10 1.09 -5.28
N HIS A 17 3.99 0.12 -5.47
CA HIS A 17 4.74 0.02 -6.72
C HIS A 17 3.84 -0.28 -7.92
N LEU A 18 2.70 -0.95 -7.70
CA LEU A 18 1.72 -1.21 -8.77
C LEU A 18 1.09 0.11 -9.22
N ILE A 19 0.54 0.91 -8.30
CA ILE A 19 -0.08 2.18 -8.67
C ILE A 19 0.93 3.17 -9.25
N ALA A 20 2.13 3.28 -8.67
CA ALA A 20 3.18 4.17 -9.19
C ALA A 20 3.60 3.78 -10.61
N ARG A 21 3.70 2.47 -10.91
CA ARG A 21 4.00 1.99 -12.26
C ARG A 21 2.87 2.29 -13.24
N LEU A 22 1.62 2.08 -12.83
CA LEU A 22 0.45 2.36 -13.67
C LEU A 22 0.34 3.86 -13.97
N LEU A 23 0.49 4.72 -12.97
CA LEU A 23 0.51 6.17 -13.15
C LEU A 23 1.71 6.62 -13.99
N GLY A 24 2.90 6.06 -13.78
CA GLY A 24 4.07 6.36 -14.59
C GLY A 24 3.90 5.97 -16.07
N ARG A 25 3.21 4.85 -16.34
CA ARG A 25 2.84 4.48 -17.72
C ARG A 25 1.78 5.42 -18.31
N TYR A 26 0.80 5.81 -17.50
CA TYR A 26 -0.30 6.68 -17.93
C TYR A 26 0.13 8.13 -18.17
N PHE A 27 1.04 8.68 -17.38
CA PHE A 27 1.51 10.06 -17.53
C PHE A 27 2.85 10.16 -18.26
N GLY A 28 3.57 9.05 -18.43
CA GLY A 28 4.86 9.04 -19.11
C GLY A 28 5.89 9.90 -18.39
N THR A 29 6.57 10.76 -19.14
CA THR A 29 7.64 11.65 -18.63
C THR A 29 7.14 12.71 -17.65
N ASP A 30 5.84 12.97 -17.61
CA ASP A 30 5.26 13.97 -16.71
C ASP A 30 5.13 13.44 -15.29
N PHE A 31 5.25 12.12 -15.06
CA PHE A 31 5.18 11.52 -13.73
C PHE A 31 6.56 11.35 -13.12
N LEU A 32 6.83 12.16 -12.09
CA LEU A 32 8.11 12.23 -11.43
C LEU A 32 7.94 11.70 -10.00
N TYR A 33 8.39 10.46 -9.83
CA TYR A 33 8.17 9.66 -8.62
C TYR A 33 9.42 9.60 -7.74
N CYS A 34 9.23 9.88 -6.44
CA CYS A 34 10.25 9.72 -5.42
C CYS A 34 10.00 8.44 -4.60
N SER A 35 10.86 7.42 -4.80
CA SER A 35 10.93 6.29 -3.87
C SER A 35 11.82 6.63 -2.69
N PHE A 36 11.23 6.84 -1.51
CA PHE A 36 11.94 7.26 -0.29
C PHE A 36 13.08 6.31 0.12
N TYR A 37 12.93 5.01 -0.17
CA TYR A 37 13.87 3.98 0.29
C TYR A 37 14.84 3.48 -0.79
N ASP A 38 14.54 3.70 -2.07
CA ASP A 38 15.27 3.05 -3.17
C ASP A 38 16.22 3.99 -3.93
N ASN A 39 16.21 5.30 -3.63
CA ASN A 39 17.03 6.30 -4.33
C ASN A 39 18.09 6.93 -3.39
N PRO A 40 19.40 6.80 -3.68
CA PRO A 40 20.46 7.44 -2.89
C PRO A 40 20.37 8.97 -2.90
N ASP A 41 19.82 9.57 -3.96
CA ASP A 41 19.60 11.01 -4.11
C ASP A 41 18.18 11.44 -3.64
N CYS A 42 17.55 10.62 -2.80
CA CYS A 42 16.29 10.97 -2.17
C CYS A 42 16.50 12.06 -1.10
N CYS A 43 15.59 13.03 -1.04
CA CYS A 43 15.56 14.04 0.01
C CYS A 43 15.35 13.46 1.43
N ARG A 44 14.85 12.22 1.54
CA ARG A 44 14.48 11.55 2.80
C ARG A 44 13.54 12.35 3.69
N THR A 45 12.74 13.22 3.10
CA THR A 45 11.65 13.94 3.77
C THR A 45 10.31 13.42 3.26
N PHE A 46 9.30 13.49 4.13
CA PHE A 46 7.91 13.28 3.78
C PHE A 46 7.10 14.45 4.35
N PRO A 47 6.43 15.27 3.51
CA PRO A 47 6.42 15.25 2.04
C PRO A 47 7.80 15.40 1.37
N CYS A 48 7.91 15.01 0.10
CA CYS A 48 9.13 15.16 -0.68
C CYS A 48 9.40 16.64 -0.95
N SER A 49 10.62 17.12 -0.70
CA SER A 49 11.01 18.53 -0.87
C SER A 49 11.51 18.89 -2.27
N ARG A 50 11.58 17.91 -3.19
CA ARG A 50 12.07 18.13 -4.55
C ARG A 50 10.95 18.72 -5.43
N PRO A 51 11.13 19.94 -5.99
CA PRO A 51 10.05 20.66 -6.67
C PRO A 51 9.57 20.00 -7.96
N GLU A 52 10.40 19.16 -8.59
CA GLU A 52 10.04 18.41 -9.78
C GLU A 52 9.22 17.15 -9.48
N VAL A 53 9.26 16.64 -8.26
CA VAL A 53 8.51 15.42 -7.88
C VAL A 53 7.04 15.75 -7.75
N ASN A 54 6.18 14.92 -8.35
CA ASN A 54 4.73 15.03 -8.21
C ASN A 54 4.08 13.82 -7.53
N TYR A 55 4.85 12.77 -7.23
CA TYR A 55 4.37 11.66 -6.40
C TYR A 55 5.48 11.12 -5.49
N SER A 56 5.20 10.94 -4.20
CA SER A 56 6.17 10.36 -3.25
C SER A 56 5.62 9.13 -2.54
N LYS A 57 6.53 8.30 -2.02
CA LYS A 57 6.20 7.12 -1.24
C LYS A 57 6.72 7.23 0.19
N SER A 58 5.88 6.94 1.17
CA SER A 58 6.29 6.62 2.54
C SER A 58 5.58 5.37 3.05
N HIS A 59 6.26 4.61 3.92
CA HIS A 59 5.65 3.53 4.71
C HIS A 59 5.32 3.95 6.14
N ASP A 60 5.82 5.12 6.60
CA ASP A 60 5.61 5.65 7.94
C ASP A 60 5.82 4.60 9.05
N PHE A 61 6.97 3.91 9.00
CA PHE A 61 7.25 2.78 9.89
C PHE A 61 7.36 3.16 11.37
N ASP A 62 7.70 4.41 11.64
CA ASP A 62 7.92 5.00 12.95
C ASP A 62 6.70 5.76 13.48
N ASP A 63 5.61 5.87 12.72
CA ASP A 63 4.41 6.65 13.07
C ASP A 63 4.70 8.16 13.22
N GLU A 64 5.84 8.64 12.71
CA GLU A 64 6.30 10.03 12.89
C GLU A 64 5.96 10.93 11.70
N ALA A 65 5.65 10.37 10.53
CA ALA A 65 5.40 11.17 9.34
C ALA A 65 4.21 12.11 9.57
N ARG A 66 4.41 13.37 9.20
CA ARG A 66 3.41 14.45 9.25
C ARG A 66 3.12 14.91 7.82
N LEU A 67 1.89 15.33 7.60
CA LEU A 67 1.46 15.90 6.34
C LEU A 67 1.23 17.39 6.55
N ASP A 68 1.83 18.21 5.70
CA ASP A 68 1.57 19.65 5.71
C ASP A 68 0.12 19.93 5.28
N VAL A 69 -0.46 21.02 5.82
CA VAL A 69 -1.83 21.43 5.49
C VAL A 69 -1.96 21.66 3.99
N GLY A 70 -3.04 21.11 3.40
CA GLY A 70 -3.35 21.28 1.98
C GLY A 70 -2.56 20.38 1.01
N VAL A 71 -1.65 19.54 1.48
CA VAL A 71 -0.98 18.53 0.63
C VAL A 71 -1.95 17.37 0.37
N PRO A 72 -2.29 17.04 -0.90
CA PRO A 72 -3.14 15.90 -1.21
C PRO A 72 -2.47 14.58 -0.82
N LEU A 73 -3.24 13.69 -0.18
CA LEU A 73 -2.77 12.41 0.33
C LEU A 73 -3.40 11.24 -0.44
N LEU A 74 -2.57 10.33 -0.95
CA LEU A 74 -3.01 9.03 -1.46
C LEU A 74 -2.59 7.93 -0.47
N VAL A 75 -3.56 7.24 0.10
CA VAL A 75 -3.36 6.16 1.07
C VAL A 75 -3.62 4.81 0.41
N GLN A 76 -2.66 3.90 0.51
CA GLN A 76 -2.84 2.51 0.08
C GLN A 76 -2.70 1.54 1.24
N TYR A 77 -3.69 0.68 1.38
CA TYR A 77 -3.70 -0.40 2.35
C TYR A 77 -4.26 -1.66 1.72
N ARG A 78 -4.15 -2.78 2.44
CA ARG A 78 -4.59 -4.10 2.00
C ARG A 78 -5.14 -4.85 3.20
N ASP A 79 -5.99 -5.85 2.99
CA ASP A 79 -6.39 -6.73 4.10
C ASP A 79 -5.17 -7.27 4.86
N VAL A 80 -5.27 -7.29 6.19
CA VAL A 80 -4.13 -7.54 7.09
C VAL A 80 -3.50 -8.90 6.86
N VAL A 81 -4.29 -9.93 6.56
CA VAL A 81 -3.82 -11.31 6.39
C VAL A 81 -3.00 -11.47 5.10
N PRO A 82 -3.54 -11.22 3.89
CA PRO A 82 -2.78 -11.38 2.66
C PRO A 82 -1.61 -10.39 2.55
N ALA A 83 -1.69 -9.20 3.15
CA ALA A 83 -0.55 -8.29 3.27
C ALA A 83 0.58 -8.90 4.09
N THR A 84 0.25 -9.43 5.28
CA THR A 84 1.20 -10.08 6.19
C THR A 84 1.86 -11.30 5.53
N ILE A 85 1.08 -12.16 4.88
CA ILE A 85 1.62 -13.33 4.18
C ILE A 85 2.61 -12.89 3.09
N SER A 86 2.24 -11.90 2.28
CA SER A 86 3.13 -11.41 1.21
C SER A 86 4.41 -10.79 1.78
N ASP A 87 4.33 -10.12 2.93
CA ASP A 87 5.49 -9.50 3.56
C ASP A 87 6.39 -10.55 4.21
N PHE A 88 5.81 -11.60 4.79
CA PHE A 88 6.55 -12.71 5.33
C PHE A 88 7.33 -13.46 4.25
N GLU A 89 6.74 -13.69 3.07
CA GLU A 89 7.49 -14.28 1.95
C GLU A 89 8.65 -13.40 1.50
N LEU A 90 8.51 -12.08 1.50
CA LEU A 90 9.63 -11.18 1.23
C LEU A 90 10.70 -11.27 2.33
N TYR A 91 10.28 -11.32 3.60
CA TYR A 91 11.17 -11.54 4.75
C TYR A 91 12.01 -12.82 4.58
N LEU A 92 11.42 -13.91 4.09
CA LEU A 92 12.13 -15.16 3.84
C LEU A 92 13.13 -15.10 2.68
N ARG A 93 12.90 -14.26 1.66
CA ARG A 93 13.88 -14.04 0.59
C ARG A 93 15.20 -13.49 1.11
N SER A 94 15.17 -12.82 2.26
CA SER A 94 16.36 -12.32 2.96
C SER A 94 17.06 -13.38 3.82
N GLY A 95 16.84 -14.68 3.57
CA GLY A 95 17.50 -15.79 4.25
C GLY A 95 17.01 -16.02 5.68
N LYS A 96 15.80 -15.58 6.01
CA LYS A 96 15.23 -15.70 7.34
C LYS A 96 14.57 -17.06 7.58
N GLU A 97 14.32 -17.38 8.84
CA GLU A 97 13.76 -18.68 9.26
C GLU A 97 12.31 -18.86 8.79
N ASP A 98 12.04 -20.02 8.19
CA ASP A 98 10.74 -20.39 7.64
C ASP A 98 10.02 -21.43 8.52
N THR A 99 9.54 -21.00 9.68
CA THR A 99 8.79 -21.84 10.63
C THR A 99 7.47 -21.18 11.02
N LYS A 100 6.49 -22.00 11.42
CA LYS A 100 5.17 -21.53 11.88
C LYS A 100 5.30 -20.56 13.07
N ALA A 101 6.16 -20.89 14.04
CA ALA A 101 6.39 -20.05 15.21
C ALA A 101 6.93 -18.65 14.85
N VAL A 102 7.86 -18.58 13.89
CA VAL A 102 8.39 -17.30 13.39
C VAL A 102 7.30 -16.53 12.63
N PHE A 103 6.49 -17.21 11.83
CA PHE A 103 5.34 -16.58 11.15
C PHE A 103 4.32 -16.02 12.14
N GLU A 104 3.96 -16.75 13.19
CA GLU A 104 3.01 -16.28 14.22
C GLU A 104 3.47 -14.97 14.89
N GLN A 105 4.76 -14.89 15.27
CA GLN A 105 5.34 -13.68 15.87
C GLN A 105 5.36 -12.52 14.87
N PHE A 106 5.75 -12.80 13.63
CA PHE A 106 5.72 -11.83 12.54
C PHE A 106 4.30 -11.30 12.31
N ALA A 107 3.31 -12.20 12.26
CA ALA A 107 1.93 -11.89 12.01
C ALA A 107 1.31 -10.98 13.08
N MET A 108 1.55 -11.26 14.36
CA MET A 108 1.05 -10.42 15.45
C MET A 108 1.69 -9.02 15.45
N THR A 109 2.96 -8.93 15.06
CA THR A 109 3.64 -7.64 14.88
C THR A 109 3.00 -6.85 13.74
N LYS A 110 2.73 -7.49 12.60
CA LYS A 110 2.09 -6.86 11.44
C LYS A 110 0.64 -6.47 11.70
N ALA A 111 -0.10 -7.25 12.47
CA ALA A 111 -1.46 -6.89 12.88
C ALA A 111 -1.49 -5.58 13.70
N ARG A 112 -0.53 -5.40 14.63
CA ARG A 112 -0.40 -4.12 15.36
C ARG A 112 -0.08 -2.97 14.41
N MET A 113 0.96 -3.10 13.58
CA MET A 113 1.37 -2.06 12.63
C MET A 113 0.24 -1.68 11.67
N TRP A 114 -0.52 -2.67 11.20
CA TRP A 114 -1.69 -2.45 10.35
C TRP A 114 -2.74 -1.60 11.08
N GLY A 115 -3.07 -1.95 12.33
CA GLY A 115 -4.06 -1.21 13.12
C GLY A 115 -3.65 0.24 13.38
N GLU A 116 -2.36 0.48 13.64
CA GLU A 116 -1.79 1.82 13.81
C GLU A 116 -1.86 2.63 12.51
N PHE A 117 -1.41 2.03 11.40
CA PHE A 117 -1.43 2.67 10.08
C PHE A 117 -2.85 3.05 9.65
N VAL A 118 -3.81 2.12 9.77
CA VAL A 118 -5.20 2.37 9.38
C VAL A 118 -5.84 3.44 10.25
N ALA A 119 -5.64 3.38 11.58
CA ALA A 119 -6.17 4.42 12.46
C ALA A 119 -5.63 5.81 12.11
N LYS A 120 -4.35 5.93 11.76
CA LYS A 120 -3.74 7.22 11.41
C LYS A 120 -4.14 7.71 10.03
N TRP A 121 -3.94 6.89 9.01
CA TRP A 121 -3.98 7.36 7.63
C TRP A 121 -5.34 7.15 6.96
N VAL A 122 -6.09 6.13 7.37
CA VAL A 122 -7.40 5.82 6.80
C VAL A 122 -8.51 6.48 7.62
N ASP A 123 -8.54 6.25 8.94
CA ASP A 123 -9.61 6.75 9.80
C ASP A 123 -9.37 8.15 10.33
N GLY A 124 -8.12 8.50 10.59
CA GLY A 124 -7.76 9.78 11.19
C GLY A 124 -8.17 10.96 10.33
N ASP A 125 -8.25 12.14 10.93
CA ASP A 125 -8.57 13.34 10.18
C ASP A 125 -7.40 13.72 9.27
N ALA A 126 -7.66 13.84 7.97
CA ALA A 126 -6.70 14.38 7.03
C ALA A 126 -6.82 15.91 7.04
N ALA A 127 -5.71 16.62 7.17
CA ALA A 127 -5.64 18.08 7.07
C ALA A 127 -5.89 18.61 5.63
N GLY A 128 -6.41 17.78 4.72
CA GLY A 128 -6.56 18.07 3.31
C GLY A 128 -7.26 16.96 2.53
N GLU A 129 -7.22 17.07 1.20
CA GLU A 129 -7.79 16.07 0.29
C GLU A 129 -7.11 14.70 0.48
N ARG A 130 -7.93 13.64 0.53
CA ARG A 130 -7.45 12.27 0.70
C ARG A 130 -8.14 11.31 -0.26
N LEU A 131 -7.35 10.54 -0.99
CA LEU A 131 -7.80 9.38 -1.76
C LEU A 131 -7.31 8.11 -1.09
N ILE A 132 -8.23 7.21 -0.73
CA ILE A 132 -7.92 5.91 -0.15
C ILE A 132 -8.17 4.85 -1.22
N ILE A 133 -7.19 3.99 -1.47
CA ILE A 133 -7.30 2.87 -2.40
C ILE A 133 -6.91 1.59 -1.67
N ALA A 134 -7.87 0.70 -1.45
CA ALA A 134 -7.57 -0.65 -1.01
C ALA A 134 -6.88 -1.40 -2.16
N TYR A 135 -5.93 -2.27 -1.83
CA TYR A 135 -5.29 -3.14 -2.80
C TYR A 135 -6.33 -4.00 -3.53
N GLU A 136 -7.33 -4.47 -2.81
CA GLU A 136 -8.45 -5.25 -3.33
C GLU A 136 -9.21 -4.48 -4.43
N ASP A 137 -9.44 -3.18 -4.25
CA ASP A 137 -10.11 -2.34 -5.25
C ASP A 137 -9.20 -2.12 -6.47
N LEU A 138 -7.94 -1.75 -6.24
CA LEU A 138 -6.94 -1.59 -7.32
C LEU A 138 -6.78 -2.86 -8.16
N THR A 139 -7.02 -4.02 -7.55
CA THR A 139 -6.78 -5.31 -8.20
C THR A 139 -8.02 -5.96 -8.77
N GLY A 140 -9.21 -5.66 -8.23
CA GLY A 140 -10.50 -6.13 -8.70
C GLY A 140 -11.10 -5.24 -9.79
N ASP A 141 -10.91 -3.92 -9.70
CA ASP A 141 -11.35 -2.92 -10.68
C ASP A 141 -10.24 -1.87 -10.91
N PRO A 142 -9.16 -2.25 -11.61
CA PRO A 142 -8.03 -1.36 -11.84
C PRO A 142 -8.41 -0.10 -12.61
N ASP A 143 -9.41 -0.16 -13.49
CA ASP A 143 -9.83 0.99 -14.30
C ASP A 143 -10.44 2.08 -13.42
N ASN A 144 -11.35 1.70 -12.52
CA ASN A 144 -11.96 2.67 -11.62
C ASN A 144 -10.96 3.24 -10.59
N ALA A 145 -10.08 2.38 -10.05
CA ALA A 145 -9.03 2.83 -9.13
C ALA A 145 -8.04 3.79 -9.81
N LEU A 146 -7.65 3.51 -11.06
CA LEU A 146 -6.77 4.37 -11.83
C LEU A 146 -7.45 5.66 -12.26
N ARG A 147 -8.71 5.62 -12.70
CA ARG A 147 -9.49 6.83 -13.01
C ARG A 147 -9.46 7.80 -11.82
N SER A 148 -9.75 7.28 -10.63
CA SER A 148 -9.71 8.05 -9.39
C SER A 148 -8.32 8.60 -9.09
N ALA A 149 -7.26 7.80 -9.24
CA ALA A 149 -5.88 8.24 -9.00
C ALA A 149 -5.40 9.29 -10.02
N ILE A 150 -5.76 9.14 -11.30
CA ILE A 150 -5.42 10.09 -12.38
C ILE A 150 -6.05 11.45 -12.10
N THR A 151 -7.36 11.48 -11.84
CA THR A 151 -8.07 12.71 -11.47
C THR A 151 -7.48 13.30 -10.18
N PHE A 152 -7.14 12.47 -9.20
CA PHE A 152 -6.53 12.93 -7.95
C PHE A 152 -5.10 13.46 -8.13
N CYS A 153 -4.38 13.08 -9.17
CA CYS A 153 -3.10 13.70 -9.57
C CYS A 153 -3.30 15.00 -10.38
N GLY A 154 -4.55 15.43 -10.61
CA GLY A 154 -4.89 16.60 -11.41
C GLY A 154 -4.78 16.37 -12.92
N GLY A 155 -4.79 15.10 -13.36
CA GLY A 155 -4.78 14.74 -14.77
C GLY A 155 -6.18 14.50 -15.33
N ASP A 156 -6.32 14.69 -16.64
CA ASP A 156 -7.52 14.31 -17.39
C ASP A 156 -7.49 12.81 -17.71
N VAL A 157 -8.66 12.17 -17.68
CA VAL A 157 -8.83 10.74 -17.96
C VAL A 157 -9.09 10.54 -19.46
N ASP A 158 -8.13 9.91 -20.13
CA ASP A 158 -8.21 9.39 -21.49
C ASP A 158 -8.65 7.93 -21.38
N GLU A 159 -9.93 7.68 -21.66
CA GLU A 159 -10.56 6.37 -21.51
C GLU A 159 -9.98 5.33 -22.49
N ASP A 160 -9.56 5.75 -23.69
CA ASP A 160 -8.92 4.85 -24.67
C ASP A 160 -7.55 4.39 -24.15
N ARG A 161 -6.79 5.34 -23.62
CA ARG A 161 -5.50 5.05 -23.00
C ARG A 161 -5.65 4.18 -21.75
N LEU A 162 -6.63 4.47 -20.89
CA LEU A 162 -6.93 3.69 -19.70
C LEU A 162 -7.26 2.23 -20.04
N CYS A 163 -8.20 2.00 -20.98
CA CYS A 163 -8.59 0.67 -21.44
C CYS A 163 -7.41 -0.12 -22.00
N SER A 164 -6.50 0.54 -22.73
CA SER A 164 -5.33 -0.12 -23.32
C SER A 164 -4.34 -0.66 -22.26
N PHE A 165 -4.28 -0.05 -21.08
CA PHE A 165 -3.33 -0.43 -20.03
C PHE A 165 -3.77 -1.65 -19.23
N ALA A 166 -5.03 -1.70 -18.79
CA ALA A 166 -5.53 -2.80 -17.98
C ALA A 166 -5.44 -4.16 -18.69
N ALA A 167 -5.59 -4.17 -20.02
CA ALA A 167 -5.42 -5.36 -20.84
C ALA A 167 -3.95 -5.84 -20.96
N SER A 168 -2.96 -4.95 -20.74
CA SER A 168 -1.55 -5.21 -21.07
C SER A 168 -0.64 -5.56 -19.87
N GLU A 169 -1.12 -5.33 -18.63
CA GLU A 169 -0.32 -5.54 -17.43
C GLU A 169 -0.29 -7.01 -17.00
N ARG A 170 0.89 -7.64 -17.16
CA ARG A 170 1.18 -8.98 -16.63
C ARG A 170 1.74 -8.83 -15.20
N ARG A 171 1.02 -9.27 -14.15
CA ARG A 171 1.57 -9.26 -12.76
C ARG A 171 2.61 -10.36 -12.56
N ASN A 172 3.45 -10.19 -11.55
CA ASN A 172 4.28 -11.25 -10.99
C ASN A 172 3.80 -11.53 -9.57
N ILE A 173 3.14 -12.67 -9.37
CA ILE A 173 2.92 -13.24 -8.04
C ILE A 173 4.10 -14.12 -7.77
N VAL A 174 4.84 -13.81 -6.71
CA VAL A 174 5.83 -14.75 -6.21
C VAL A 174 5.27 -15.34 -4.92
N THR A 175 5.11 -16.66 -4.90
CA THR A 175 4.76 -17.40 -3.69
C THR A 175 5.74 -18.54 -3.48
N LYS A 176 5.93 -18.96 -2.24
CA LYS A 176 6.78 -20.10 -1.91
C LYS A 176 5.92 -21.34 -1.73
N SER A 177 6.08 -22.32 -2.61
CA SER A 177 5.46 -23.65 -2.50
C SER A 177 6.52 -24.67 -2.10
N GLY A 178 6.47 -25.13 -0.84
CA GLY A 178 7.52 -25.96 -0.25
C GLY A 178 8.88 -25.24 -0.27
N ALA A 179 9.88 -25.85 -0.90
CA ALA A 179 11.22 -25.27 -1.06
C ALA A 179 11.37 -24.36 -2.29
N HIS A 180 10.37 -24.32 -3.18
CA HIS A 180 10.47 -23.64 -4.48
C HIS A 180 9.69 -22.32 -4.51
N TRP A 181 10.22 -21.36 -5.26
CA TRP A 181 9.50 -20.13 -5.59
C TRP A 181 8.71 -20.33 -6.87
N VAL A 182 7.39 -20.11 -6.79
CA VAL A 182 6.49 -20.13 -7.93
C VAL A 182 6.24 -18.68 -8.35
N GLU A 183 6.54 -18.37 -9.61
CA GLU A 183 6.19 -17.11 -10.24
C GLU A 183 4.92 -17.30 -11.08
N GLY A 184 3.78 -16.86 -10.56
CA GLY A 184 2.51 -16.84 -11.27
C GLY A 184 2.29 -15.50 -11.98
N ALA A 185 1.90 -15.50 -13.25
CA ALA A 185 1.61 -14.28 -13.98
C ALA A 185 0.15 -13.80 -13.75
N GLY A 186 -0.09 -12.48 -13.60
CA GLY A 186 -1.39 -11.88 -13.95
C GLY A 186 -2.17 -11.08 -12.88
N VAL A 187 -3.03 -10.19 -13.39
CA VAL A 187 -3.78 -9.20 -12.61
C VAL A 187 -4.80 -9.85 -11.66
N ALA A 188 -5.81 -10.53 -12.12
CA ALA A 188 -6.90 -10.98 -11.23
C ALA A 188 -6.62 -12.07 -10.14
N ASN A 189 -5.39 -12.50 -9.83
CA ASN A 189 -5.19 -13.56 -8.83
C ASN A 189 -5.20 -13.01 -7.39
N HIS A 190 -6.36 -13.07 -6.75
CA HIS A 190 -6.46 -12.97 -5.30
C HIS A 190 -5.70 -14.15 -4.69
N ARG A 191 -4.75 -13.84 -3.80
CA ARG A 191 -4.09 -14.88 -3.02
C ARG A 191 -5.15 -15.59 -2.18
N ARG A 192 -5.34 -16.88 -2.40
CA ARG A 192 -6.12 -17.74 -1.52
C ARG A 192 -5.30 -17.96 -0.25
N ILE A 193 -5.77 -17.41 0.86
CA ILE A 193 -5.04 -17.45 2.13
C ILE A 193 -4.94 -18.89 2.64
N GLU A 194 -5.87 -19.76 2.24
CA GLU A 194 -5.95 -21.19 2.53
C GLU A 194 -4.82 -21.99 1.89
N GLU A 195 -4.19 -21.46 0.84
CA GLU A 195 -3.05 -22.11 0.16
C GLU A 195 -1.71 -21.78 0.84
N PHE A 196 -1.70 -20.91 1.86
CA PHE A 196 -0.48 -20.59 2.58
C PHE A 196 -0.03 -21.78 3.46
N ARG A 197 1.25 -22.13 3.42
CA ARG A 197 1.80 -23.30 4.13
C ARG A 197 1.63 -23.29 5.66
N PHE A 198 1.41 -22.11 6.26
CA PHE A 198 1.07 -21.97 7.68
C PHE A 198 -0.36 -21.44 7.87
N TYR A 199 -1.26 -21.76 6.94
CA TYR A 199 -2.68 -21.45 7.08
C TYR A 199 -3.20 -21.99 8.41
N ASP A 200 -3.80 -21.09 9.18
CA ASP A 200 -4.38 -21.34 10.48
C ASP A 200 -5.49 -20.30 10.66
N ASP A 201 -6.74 -20.74 10.55
CA ASP A 201 -7.91 -19.85 10.57
C ASP A 201 -8.04 -19.11 11.90
N GLU A 202 -7.74 -19.80 13.01
CA GLU A 202 -7.78 -19.20 14.35
C GLU A 202 -6.72 -18.11 14.49
N LEU A 203 -5.49 -18.36 14.01
CA LEU A 203 -4.45 -17.33 13.97
C LEU A 203 -4.88 -16.13 13.13
N PHE A 204 -5.44 -16.35 11.94
CA PHE A 204 -5.86 -15.28 11.04
C PHE A 204 -7.01 -14.45 11.63
N GLN A 205 -7.94 -15.10 12.33
CA GLN A 205 -8.99 -14.42 13.07
C GLN A 205 -8.41 -13.56 14.21
N ARG A 206 -7.49 -14.11 15.00
CA ARG A 206 -6.78 -13.37 16.05
C ARG A 206 -5.98 -12.18 15.52
N MET A 207 -5.39 -12.30 14.32
CA MET A 207 -4.72 -11.18 13.66
C MET A 207 -5.70 -10.05 13.34
N ARG A 208 -6.86 -10.36 12.76
CA ARG A 208 -7.89 -9.36 12.43
C ARG A 208 -8.43 -8.68 13.70
N GLU A 209 -8.72 -9.46 14.73
CA GLU A 209 -9.17 -8.95 16.03
C GLU A 209 -8.13 -8.03 16.66
N ARG A 210 -6.85 -8.42 16.64
CA ARG A 210 -5.76 -7.59 17.14
C ARG A 210 -5.64 -6.29 16.36
N ALA A 211 -5.70 -6.36 15.04
CA ALA A 211 -5.63 -5.19 14.17
C ALA A 211 -6.79 -4.22 14.43
N ALA A 212 -8.02 -4.75 14.55
CA ALA A 212 -9.22 -3.98 14.88
C ALA A 212 -9.14 -3.35 16.28
N GLN A 213 -8.67 -4.10 17.29
CA GLN A 213 -8.48 -3.59 18.65
C GLN A 213 -7.49 -2.41 18.68
N VAL A 214 -6.35 -2.54 17.99
CA VAL A 214 -5.34 -1.48 17.92
C VAL A 214 -5.90 -0.26 17.21
N ARG A 215 -6.56 -0.46 16.06
CA ARG A 215 -7.25 0.60 15.30
C ARG A 215 -8.22 1.38 16.18
N ALA A 216 -9.14 0.69 16.85
CA ALA A 216 -10.14 1.30 17.74
C ALA A 216 -9.51 2.05 18.92
N SER A 217 -8.44 1.51 19.52
CA SER A 217 -7.76 2.13 20.67
C SER A 217 -7.03 3.43 20.33
N ARG A 218 -6.64 3.63 19.07
CA ARG A 218 -5.98 4.84 18.58
C ARG A 218 -7.01 5.92 18.25
N VAL A 219 -8.11 5.54 17.61
CA VAL A 219 -9.23 6.45 17.30
C VAL A 219 -9.86 7.00 18.58
N SER A 220 -10.10 6.17 19.59
CA SER A 220 -10.72 6.62 20.85
C SER A 220 -9.84 7.58 21.67
N LYS A 221 -8.51 7.49 21.53
CA LYS A 221 -7.55 8.38 22.19
C LYS A 221 -7.40 9.74 21.51
N ALA A 222 -7.84 9.88 20.26
CA ALA A 222 -7.73 11.16 19.54
C ALA A 222 -8.66 12.24 20.11
N GLY A 223 -9.72 11.87 20.86
CA GLY A 223 -10.70 12.80 21.41
C GLY A 223 -11.49 13.55 20.32
N PRO A 224 -12.64 14.17 20.64
CA PRO A 224 -13.23 15.15 19.73
C PRO A 224 -12.25 16.32 19.59
N ILE A 225 -11.86 16.63 18.35
CA ILE A 225 -11.20 17.90 18.05
C ILE A 225 -12.29 18.96 18.18
N ASP A 226 -12.22 19.78 19.23
CA ASP A 226 -13.12 20.93 19.38
C ASP A 226 -12.99 21.82 18.13
N PRO A 227 -14.13 22.25 17.52
CA PRO A 227 -14.16 22.95 16.25
C PRO A 227 -13.54 24.35 16.28
#